data_AF-A0A433H4S0-F1
#
_entry.id   AF-A0A433H4S0-F1
#
_cell.length_a   1.000
_cell.length_b   1.000
_cell.length_c   1.000
_cell.angle_alpha   90.00
_cell.angle_beta   90.00
_cell.angle_gamma   90.00
#
_symmetry.space_group_name_H-M   'P 1'
#
loop_
_entity.id
_entity.type
_entity.pdbx_description
1 polymer ?
#
loop_
_entity_poly.entity_id
_entity_poly.type
_entity_poly.pdbx_seq_one_letter_code
_entity_poly.pdbx_strand_id
1 'polypeptide(L)'
;MMQPPHAQIGSSRRNDPPDRGSGTVLAVAVVALIIGLAVGVAVVGQVAAAHHRARTAADLAALAAADAARGLLSGAPCDVGRKVVEENDARLVQCCSPQGRADVIDVRTHVDLPSWLRRLGPVAGVARAGPPAGDDGPAHSADLALCA
;
A
#
# COMPACT_ATOMS: atom_id res chain seq x y z
N MET A 1 33.15 25.18 82.68
CA MET A 1 33.81 24.21 81.78
C MET A 1 32.97 24.05 80.52
N MET A 2 33.62 24.27 79.37
CA MET A 2 33.25 23.93 77.98
C MET A 2 31.85 24.32 77.47
N GLN A 3 31.75 25.55 76.95
CA GLN A 3 30.85 25.87 75.85
C GLN A 3 31.51 25.39 74.55
N PRO A 4 30.86 24.56 73.71
CA PRO A 4 31.40 24.18 72.41
C PRO A 4 31.26 25.33 71.38
N PRO A 5 32.24 25.52 70.49
CA PRO A 5 32.13 26.46 69.39
C PRO A 5 31.18 25.91 68.31
N HIS A 6 30.21 26.72 67.90
CA HIS A 6 29.36 26.44 66.75
C HIS A 6 30.19 26.50 65.46
N ALA A 7 30.62 25.33 64.98
CA ALA A 7 31.21 25.18 63.67
C ALA A 7 30.15 25.50 62.61
N GLN A 8 30.19 26.73 62.09
CA GLN A 8 29.43 27.12 60.91
C GLN A 8 30.00 26.34 59.72
N ILE A 9 29.39 25.20 59.40
CA ILE A 9 29.59 24.54 58.11
C ILE A 9 28.99 25.49 57.08
N GLY A 10 29.85 26.35 56.51
CA GLY A 10 29.50 27.18 55.38
C GLY A 10 28.98 26.27 54.28
N SER A 11 27.65 26.20 54.15
CA SER A 11 27.01 25.59 53.02
C SER A 11 27.40 26.43 51.80
N SER A 12 28.47 26.01 51.14
CA SER A 12 28.80 26.50 49.82
C SER A 12 27.63 26.10 48.93
N ARG A 13 26.68 27.03 48.76
CA ARG A 13 25.64 26.92 47.74
C ARG A 13 26.41 26.89 46.44
N ARG A 14 26.69 25.69 45.93
CA ARG A 14 27.14 25.52 44.56
C ARG A 14 26.08 26.20 43.71
N ASN A 15 26.45 27.31 43.09
CA ASN A 15 25.67 27.93 42.04
C ASN A 15 25.76 26.97 40.86
N ASP A 16 25.02 25.86 40.92
CA ASP A 16 24.84 25.00 39.76
C ASP A 16 24.17 25.87 38.69
N PRO A 17 24.79 26.03 37.51
CA PRO A 17 24.24 26.87 36.46
C PRO A 17 22.85 26.36 36.09
N PRO A 18 21.88 27.26 35.83
CA PRO A 18 20.51 26.88 35.54
C PRO A 18 20.50 25.91 34.36
N ASP A 19 19.89 24.74 34.58
CA ASP A 19 19.79 23.66 33.61
C ASP A 19 19.16 24.24 32.33
N ARG A 20 19.94 24.31 31.25
CA ARG A 20 19.56 25.00 30.00
C ARG A 20 18.60 24.15 29.18
N GLY A 21 17.49 23.71 29.77
CA GLY A 21 16.36 23.09 29.06
C GLY A 21 16.69 21.87 28.18
N SER A 22 17.89 21.30 28.25
CA SER A 22 18.37 20.28 27.31
C SER A 22 17.49 19.03 27.36
N GLY A 23 17.00 18.68 28.56
CA GLY A 23 16.04 17.60 28.74
C GLY A 23 14.72 17.81 28.00
N THR A 24 14.21 19.05 27.96
CA THR A 24 12.97 19.36 27.22
C THR A 24 13.19 19.32 25.71
N VAL A 25 14.33 19.81 25.22
CA VAL A 25 14.67 19.77 23.79
C VAL A 25 14.82 18.32 23.33
N LEU A 26 15.53 17.49 24.11
CA LEU A 26 15.68 16.07 23.83
C LEU A 26 14.33 15.35 23.87
N ALA A 27 13.49 15.62 24.88
CA ALA A 27 12.17 15.02 24.98
C ALA A 27 11.28 15.39 23.79
N VAL A 28 11.26 16.66 23.39
CA VAL A 28 10.52 17.13 22.21
C VAL A 28 11.04 16.48 20.94
N ALA A 29 12.37 16.37 20.78
CA ALA A 29 12.97 15.72 19.61
C ALA A 29 12.59 14.24 19.52
N VAL A 30 12.62 13.50 20.63
CA VAL A 30 12.21 12.09 20.68
C VAL A 30 10.72 11.94 20.38
N VAL A 31 9.87 12.77 20.97
CA VAL A 31 8.42 12.74 20.69
C VAL A 31 8.15 13.05 19.22
N ALA A 32 8.78 14.07 18.65
CA ALA A 32 8.66 14.42 17.24
C ALA A 32 9.13 13.26 16.34
N LEU A 33 10.22 12.59 16.70
CA LEU A 33 10.72 11.41 15.99
C LEU A 33 9.71 10.26 16.02
N ILE A 34 9.15 9.94 17.19
CA ILE A 34 8.13 8.89 17.34
C ILE A 34 6.88 9.20 16.51
N ILE A 35 6.39 10.44 16.57
CA ILE A 35 5.25 10.89 15.77
C ILE A 35 5.58 10.78 14.27
N GLY A 36 6.76 11.23 13.86
CA GLY A 36 7.22 11.12 12.47
C GLY A 36 7.25 9.68 11.97
N LEU A 37 7.78 8.75 12.78
CA LEU A 37 7.78 7.32 12.46
C LEU A 37 6.37 6.75 12.38
N ALA A 38 5.50 7.07 13.35
CA ALA A 38 4.12 6.60 13.35
C ALA A 38 3.35 7.07 12.10
N VAL A 39 3.50 8.35 11.73
CA VAL A 39 2.93 8.90 10.49
C VAL A 39 3.52 8.21 9.26
N GLY A 40 4.83 8.00 9.22
CA GLY A 40 5.50 7.30 8.12
C GLY A 40 4.95 5.88 7.92
N VAL A 41 4.83 5.10 8.99
CA VAL A 41 4.25 3.76 8.95
C VAL A 41 2.80 3.79 8.50
N ALA A 42 1.99 4.75 9.00
CA ALA A 42 0.61 4.90 8.58
C ALA A 42 0.50 5.16 7.07
N VAL A 43 1.33 6.05 6.51
CA VAL A 43 1.36 6.34 5.07
C VAL A 43 1.72 5.11 4.25
N VAL A 44 2.79 4.39 4.63
CA VAL A 44 3.19 3.15 3.94
C VAL A 44 2.07 2.10 4.02
N GLY A 45 1.41 1.97 5.17
CA GLY A 45 0.27 1.07 5.33
C GLY A 45 -0.90 1.41 4.41
N GLN A 46 -1.22 2.69 4.22
CA GLN A 46 -2.28 3.10 3.28
C GLN A 46 -1.93 2.74 1.83
N VAL A 47 -0.67 2.97 1.42
CA VAL A 47 -0.18 2.64 0.08
C VAL A 47 -0.23 1.12 -0.13
N ALA A 48 0.28 0.34 0.82
CA ALA A 48 0.28 -1.12 0.75
C ALA A 48 -1.16 -1.68 0.69
N ALA A 49 -2.09 -1.15 1.47
CA ALA A 49 -3.49 -1.56 1.44
C ALA A 49 -4.14 -1.26 0.06
N ALA A 50 -3.86 -0.11 -0.53
CA ALA A 50 -4.35 0.23 -1.87
C ALA A 50 -3.79 -0.71 -2.95
N HIS A 51 -2.48 -1.02 -2.90
CA HIS A 51 -1.87 -2.02 -3.77
C HIS A 51 -2.48 -3.41 -3.60
N HIS A 52 -2.70 -3.84 -2.37
CA HIS A 52 -3.27 -5.14 -2.11
C HIS A 52 -4.69 -5.24 -2.68
N ARG A 53 -5.54 -4.23 -2.43
CA ARG A 53 -6.89 -4.16 -3.01
C ARG A 53 -6.89 -4.20 -4.54
N ALA A 54 -6.03 -3.42 -5.19
CA ALA A 54 -5.93 -3.41 -6.66
C ALA A 54 -5.61 -4.80 -7.22
N ARG A 55 -4.71 -5.53 -6.54
CA ARG A 55 -4.28 -6.87 -6.95
C ARG A 55 -5.38 -7.90 -6.71
N THR A 56 -5.97 -7.91 -5.52
CA THR A 56 -7.09 -8.82 -5.19
C THR A 56 -8.28 -8.62 -6.14
N ALA A 57 -8.62 -7.36 -6.46
CA ALA A 57 -9.68 -7.05 -7.42
C ALA A 57 -9.36 -7.58 -8.83
N ALA A 58 -8.12 -7.43 -9.29
CA ALA A 58 -7.69 -7.95 -10.58
C ALA A 58 -7.77 -9.49 -10.63
N ASP A 59 -7.29 -10.17 -9.58
CA ASP A 59 -7.28 -11.64 -9.52
C ASP A 59 -8.70 -12.23 -9.53
N LEU A 60 -9.62 -11.67 -8.73
CA LEU A 60 -11.01 -12.11 -8.69
C LEU A 60 -11.74 -11.84 -10.01
N ALA A 61 -11.50 -10.69 -10.62
CA ALA A 61 -12.10 -10.33 -11.90
C ALA A 61 -11.59 -11.22 -13.04
N ALA A 62 -10.30 -11.57 -13.04
CA ALA A 62 -9.72 -12.48 -14.02
C ALA A 62 -10.32 -13.89 -13.88
N LEU A 63 -10.46 -14.40 -12.66
CA LEU A 63 -11.10 -15.69 -12.40
C LEU A 63 -12.57 -15.70 -12.84
N ALA A 64 -13.34 -14.67 -12.45
CA ALA A 64 -14.75 -14.58 -12.81
C ALA A 64 -14.96 -14.45 -14.32
N ALA A 65 -14.09 -13.71 -15.02
CA ALA A 65 -14.13 -13.61 -16.47
C ALA A 65 -13.74 -14.93 -17.15
N ALA A 66 -12.75 -15.66 -16.62
CA ALA A 66 -12.39 -16.98 -17.13
C ALA A 66 -13.50 -18.00 -16.92
N ASP A 67 -14.20 -17.95 -15.78
CA ASP A 67 -15.34 -18.84 -15.50
C ASP A 67 -16.54 -18.52 -16.41
N ALA A 68 -16.79 -17.25 -16.71
CA ALA A 68 -17.76 -16.85 -17.72
C ALA A 68 -17.36 -17.31 -19.13
N ALA A 69 -16.07 -17.25 -19.49
CA ALA A 69 -15.57 -17.77 -20.77
C ALA A 69 -15.75 -19.30 -20.88
N ARG A 70 -15.58 -20.04 -19.79
CA ARG A 70 -15.87 -21.47 -19.70
C ARG A 70 -17.36 -21.81 -19.60
N GLY A 71 -18.25 -20.81 -19.62
CA GLY A 71 -19.70 -20.99 -19.52
C GLY A 71 -20.20 -21.38 -18.12
N LEU A 72 -19.36 -21.27 -17.09
CA LEU A 72 -19.74 -21.53 -15.69
C LEU A 72 -20.57 -20.38 -15.11
N LEU A 73 -20.37 -19.16 -15.61
CA LEU A 73 -21.21 -18.00 -15.32
C LEU A 73 -21.90 -17.51 -16.58
N SER A 74 -23.16 -17.09 -16.43
CA SER A 74 -23.94 -16.48 -17.51
C SER A 74 -23.56 -15.01 -17.68
N GLY A 75 -23.11 -14.63 -18.88
CA GLY A 75 -22.81 -13.25 -19.25
C GLY A 75 -21.58 -13.14 -20.13
N ALA A 76 -21.33 -11.94 -20.68
CA ALA A 76 -20.07 -11.69 -21.38
C ALA A 76 -18.91 -11.65 -20.37
N PRO A 77 -17.76 -12.30 -20.66
CA PRO A 77 -16.62 -12.38 -19.74
C PRO A 77 -16.19 -11.04 -19.14
N CYS A 78 -16.12 -10.00 -19.97
CA CYS A 78 -15.74 -8.66 -19.52
C CYS A 78 -16.80 -7.94 -18.69
N ASP A 79 -18.08 -8.24 -18.88
CA ASP A 79 -19.15 -7.67 -18.06
C ASP A 79 -19.16 -8.29 -16.67
N VAL A 80 -18.93 -9.61 -16.59
CA VAL A 80 -18.80 -10.33 -15.32
C VAL A 80 -17.57 -9.85 -14.56
N GLY A 81 -16.41 -9.76 -15.22
CA GLY A 81 -15.19 -9.22 -14.62
C GLY A 81 -15.37 -7.79 -14.12
N ARG A 82 -16.03 -6.91 -14.90
CA ARG A 82 -16.30 -5.52 -14.50
C ARG A 82 -17.09 -5.43 -13.19
N LYS A 83 -18.15 -6.23 -13.02
CA LYS A 83 -18.94 -6.24 -11.78
C LYS A 83 -18.07 -6.57 -10.57
N VAL A 84 -17.19 -7.56 -10.70
CA VAL A 84 -16.26 -7.94 -9.62
C VAL A 84 -15.28 -6.82 -9.31
N VAL A 85 -14.77 -6.11 -10.32
CA VAL A 85 -13.88 -4.96 -10.11
C VAL A 85 -14.58 -3.83 -9.37
N GLU A 86 -15.80 -3.49 -9.77
CA GLU A 86 -16.62 -2.45 -9.14
C GLU A 86 -16.99 -2.80 -7.68
N GLU A 87 -17.30 -4.07 -7.39
CA GLU A 87 -17.55 -4.56 -6.03
C GLU A 87 -16.32 -4.52 -5.11
N ASN A 88 -15.11 -4.46 -5.68
CA ASN A 88 -13.85 -4.41 -4.94
C ASN A 88 -13.25 -2.99 -4.86
N ASP A 89 -14.08 -1.94 -5.03
CA ASP A 89 -13.66 -0.52 -5.01
C ASP A 89 -12.52 -0.21 -5.99
N ALA A 90 -12.48 -0.93 -7.11
CA ALA A 90 -11.52 -0.75 -8.18
C ALA A 90 -12.25 -0.32 -9.46
N ARG A 91 -11.52 0.24 -10.42
CA ARG A 91 -12.02 0.57 -11.76
C ARG A 91 -11.38 -0.32 -12.81
N LEU A 92 -12.22 -0.92 -13.65
CA LEU A 92 -11.75 -1.70 -14.78
C LEU A 92 -11.23 -0.74 -15.84
N VAL A 93 -9.94 -0.87 -16.17
CA VAL A 93 -9.30 -0.06 -17.22
C VAL A 93 -9.37 -0.79 -18.55
N GLN A 94 -9.17 -2.11 -18.52
CA GLN A 94 -9.11 -2.92 -19.72
C GLN A 94 -9.50 -4.37 -19.41
N CYS A 95 -10.31 -4.94 -20.29
CA CYS A 95 -10.61 -6.37 -20.31
C CYS A 95 -10.53 -6.84 -21.77
N CYS A 96 -9.64 -7.78 -22.04
CA CYS A 96 -9.40 -8.29 -23.39
C CYS A 96 -9.16 -9.80 -23.36
N SER A 97 -9.55 -10.49 -24.43
CA SER A 97 -9.17 -11.87 -24.69
C SER A 97 -8.13 -11.89 -25.82
N PRO A 98 -6.92 -12.44 -25.60
CA PRO A 98 -5.91 -12.52 -26.64
C PRO A 98 -6.40 -13.31 -27.85
N GLN A 99 -6.03 -12.85 -29.05
CA GLN A 99 -6.51 -13.42 -30.31
C GLN A 99 -6.10 -14.90 -30.43
N GLY A 100 -7.07 -15.78 -30.62
CA GLY A 100 -6.86 -17.22 -30.76
C GLY A 100 -6.92 -18.04 -29.46
N ARG A 101 -7.18 -17.42 -28.30
CA ARG A 101 -7.37 -18.14 -27.03
C ARG A 101 -8.56 -17.55 -26.25
N ALA A 102 -9.76 -18.01 -26.59
CA ALA A 102 -11.01 -17.60 -25.93
C ALA A 102 -11.03 -17.92 -24.42
N ASP A 103 -10.17 -18.84 -23.97
CA ASP A 103 -10.05 -19.27 -22.57
C ASP A 103 -9.05 -18.44 -21.73
N VAL A 104 -8.38 -17.44 -22.33
CA VAL A 104 -7.48 -16.53 -21.62
C VAL A 104 -8.11 -15.14 -21.56
N ILE A 105 -8.24 -14.60 -20.35
CA ILE A 105 -8.72 -13.24 -20.12
C ILE A 105 -7.67 -12.45 -19.35
N ASP A 106 -7.32 -11.29 -19.89
CA ASP A 106 -6.48 -10.28 -19.24
C ASP A 106 -7.36 -9.17 -18.67
N VAL A 107 -7.13 -8.85 -17.40
CA VAL A 107 -7.85 -7.80 -16.67
C VAL A 107 -6.85 -6.81 -16.09
N ARG A 108 -7.03 -5.53 -16.42
CA ARG A 108 -6.29 -4.41 -15.83
C ARG A 108 -7.24 -3.55 -15.00
N THR A 109 -6.89 -3.37 -13.74
CA THR A 109 -7.64 -2.56 -12.78
C THR A 109 -6.81 -1.37 -12.32
N HIS A 110 -7.46 -0.26 -12.02
CA HIS A 110 -6.88 0.87 -11.30
C HIS A 110 -7.65 1.07 -9.99
N VAL A 111 -6.92 1.33 -8.92
CA VAL A 111 -7.49 1.81 -7.66
C VAL A 111 -7.10 3.27 -7.49
N ASP A 112 -8.11 4.11 -7.24
CA ASP A 112 -7.89 5.51 -6.92
C ASP A 112 -7.33 5.62 -5.51
N LEU A 113 -6.19 6.30 -5.36
CA LEU A 113 -5.66 6.63 -4.05
C LEU A 113 -6.52 7.72 -3.39
N PRO A 114 -6.59 7.76 -2.04
CA PRO A 114 -7.29 8.81 -1.32
C PRO A 114 -6.79 10.20 -1.73
N SER A 115 -7.67 11.20 -1.60
CA SER A 115 -7.51 12.51 -2.24
C SER A 115 -6.19 13.24 -1.94
N TRP A 116 -5.62 13.03 -0.76
CA TRP A 116 -4.34 13.58 -0.29
C TRP A 116 -3.10 12.87 -0.90
N LEU A 117 -3.26 11.63 -1.38
CA LEU A 117 -2.22 10.82 -2.02
C LEU A 117 -2.33 10.75 -3.54
N ARG A 118 -3.35 11.36 -4.16
CA ARG A 118 -3.54 11.38 -5.63
C ARG A 118 -2.31 11.87 -6.40
N ARG A 119 -1.44 12.69 -5.79
CA ARG A 119 -0.19 13.15 -6.42
C ARG A 119 0.84 12.04 -6.67
N LEU A 120 0.72 10.89 -6.00
CA LEU A 120 1.60 9.73 -6.23
C LEU A 120 1.21 8.91 -7.48
N GLY A 121 0.08 9.23 -8.12
CA GLY A 121 -0.41 8.52 -9.31
C GLY A 121 -1.31 7.32 -8.97
N PRO A 122 -2.13 6.84 -9.92
CA PRO A 122 -3.01 5.70 -9.71
C PRO A 122 -2.20 4.41 -9.50
N VAL A 123 -2.74 3.51 -8.69
CA VAL A 123 -2.14 2.18 -8.47
C VAL A 123 -2.80 1.19 -9.42
N ALA A 124 -1.99 0.58 -10.29
CA ALA A 124 -2.46 -0.40 -11.25
C ALA A 124 -2.27 -1.84 -10.75
N GLY A 125 -3.31 -2.66 -10.94
CA GLY A 125 -3.27 -4.12 -10.83
C GLY A 125 -3.45 -4.75 -12.21
N VAL A 126 -2.67 -5.80 -12.50
CA VAL A 126 -2.82 -6.60 -13.72
C VAL A 126 -2.87 -8.06 -13.30
N ALA A 127 -3.88 -8.78 -13.77
CA ALA A 127 -4.03 -10.21 -13.56
C ALA A 127 -4.48 -10.90 -14.85
N ARG A 128 -3.98 -12.13 -15.05
CA ARG A 128 -4.30 -12.99 -16.18
C ARG A 128 -4.83 -14.31 -15.65
N ALA A 129 -5.96 -14.76 -16.17
CA ALA A 129 -6.49 -16.09 -15.91
C ALA A 129 -6.67 -16.85 -17.23
N GLY A 130 -6.17 -18.08 -17.27
CA GLY A 130 -6.28 -18.97 -18.43
C GLY A 130 -5.33 -20.17 -18.34
N PRO A 131 -5.48 -21.18 -19.22
CA PRO A 131 -4.58 -22.34 -19.26
C PRO A 131 -3.12 -21.89 -19.46
N PRO A 132 -2.13 -22.61 -18.88
CA PRO A 132 -0.73 -22.32 -19.16
C PRO A 132 -0.51 -22.37 -20.68
N ALA A 133 0.23 -21.39 -21.21
CA ALA A 133 0.66 -21.46 -22.60
C ALA A 133 1.47 -22.75 -22.75
N GLY A 134 1.01 -23.67 -23.61
CA GLY A 134 1.85 -24.77 -24.07
C GLY A 134 3.15 -24.22 -24.65
N ASP A 135 4.20 -25.04 -24.59
CA ASP A 135 5.63 -24.72 -24.68
C ASP A 135 6.11 -24.05 -26.00
N ASP A 136 5.52 -22.92 -26.39
CA ASP A 136 5.78 -22.19 -27.64
C ASP A 136 6.35 -20.78 -27.35
N GLY A 137 7.61 -20.69 -26.91
CA GLY A 137 8.45 -19.48 -27.11
C GLY A 137 7.99 -18.13 -26.50
N PRO A 138 8.70 -17.02 -26.77
CA PRO A 138 8.72 -15.79 -25.96
C PRO A 138 7.52 -14.86 -26.21
N ALA A 139 6.30 -15.33 -25.97
CA ALA A 139 5.05 -14.55 -26.15
C ALA A 139 4.71 -13.61 -24.97
N HIS A 140 5.48 -13.63 -23.87
CA HIS A 140 5.11 -12.93 -22.63
C HIS A 140 5.16 -11.39 -22.73
N SER A 141 5.94 -10.83 -23.64
CA SER A 141 6.05 -9.38 -23.89
C SER A 141 5.16 -8.88 -25.03
N ALA A 142 4.81 -9.73 -26.00
CA ALA A 142 3.98 -9.37 -27.15
C ALA A 142 2.48 -9.36 -26.83
N ASP A 143 1.99 -10.30 -26.01
CA ASP A 143 0.58 -10.30 -25.56
C ASP A 143 0.27 -9.11 -24.65
N LEU A 144 1.26 -8.62 -23.88
CA LEU A 144 1.12 -7.41 -23.09
C LEU A 144 0.95 -6.15 -23.97
N ALA A 145 1.50 -6.14 -25.19
CA ALA A 145 1.39 -5.03 -26.13
C ALA A 145 0.09 -5.06 -26.95
N LEU A 146 -0.53 -6.23 -27.11
CA LEU A 146 -1.81 -6.37 -27.81
C LEU A 146 -3.02 -5.97 -26.93
N CYS A 147 -2.82 -5.98 -25.61
CA CYS A 147 -3.78 -5.56 -24.59
C CYS A 147 -3.28 -4.35 -23.78
N ALA A 148 -2.49 -3.45 -24.39
CA ALA A 148 -2.09 -2.15 -23.83
C ALA A 148 -2.78 -0.99 -24.55
#